data_AF-A0A7W1Q3R4-F1
#
_entry.id   AF-A0A7W1Q3R4-F1
#
_cell.length_a   1.000
_cell.length_b   1.000
_cell.length_c   1.000
_cell.angle_alpha   90.00
_cell.angle_beta   90.00
_cell.angle_gamma   90.00
#
_symmetry.space_group_name_H-M   'P 1'
#
loop_
_entity.id
_entity.type
_entity.pdbx_description
1 polymer ?
#
loop_
_entity_poly.entity_id
_entity_poly.type
_entity_poly.pdbx_seq_one_letter_code
_entity_poly.pdbx_strand_id
1 'polypeptide(L)'
;VGGVGLAFTPLYFGAVPAPLGVVLTIAVLPWLVLRAGEIDRRFASVPIFAWFATVAVLGLAGPGGDVLLPGTWQSLMLFVGGVGAGLWALRRVGRSR
;
A
#
# COMPACT_ATOMS: atom_id res chain seq x y z
N VAL A 1 -16.80 -21.49 4.01
CA VAL A 1 -16.17 -20.16 4.13
C VAL A 1 -15.85 -19.98 5.62
N GLY A 2 -14.63 -19.84 6.14
CA GLY A 2 -13.28 -19.83 5.59
C GLY A 2 -12.27 -19.88 6.75
N GLY A 3 -11.35 -20.84 6.73
CA GLY A 3 -10.23 -20.91 7.69
C GLY A 3 -9.24 -19.76 7.55
N VAL A 4 -9.23 -19.12 6.39
CA VAL A 4 -8.45 -17.90 6.12
C VAL A 4 -8.90 -16.74 7.00
N GLY A 5 -10.22 -16.57 7.21
CA GLY A 5 -10.75 -15.51 8.08
C GLY A 5 -10.31 -15.68 9.54
N LEU A 6 -10.24 -16.93 10.02
CA LEU A 6 -9.79 -17.27 11.37
C LEU A 6 -8.27 -17.08 11.55
N ALA A 7 -7.48 -17.27 10.50
CA ALA A 7 -6.03 -17.04 10.52
C ALA A 7 -5.67 -15.56 10.69
N PHE A 8 -6.58 -14.64 10.35
CA PHE A 8 -6.38 -13.20 10.53
C PHE A 8 -7.05 -12.62 11.78
N THR A 9 -7.83 -13.40 12.54
CA THR A 9 -8.30 -13.02 13.89
C THR A 9 -7.18 -12.54 14.84
N PRO A 10 -5.93 -13.02 14.79
CA PRO A 10 -4.84 -12.48 15.61
C PRO A 10 -4.35 -11.09 15.18
N LEU A 11 -4.77 -10.53 14.03
CA LEU A 11 -4.40 -9.18 13.60
C LEU A 11 -5.26 -8.10 14.28
N TYR A 12 -5.45 -8.25 15.58
CA TYR A 12 -6.09 -7.23 16.41
C TYR A 12 -5.16 -6.95 17.59
N PHE A 13 -4.89 -5.67 17.82
CA PHE A 13 -4.28 -5.22 19.07
C PHE A 13 -5.40 -4.92 20.05
N GLY A 14 -5.83 -5.95 20.79
CA GLY A 14 -7.03 -5.88 21.62
C GLY A 14 -8.30 -5.77 20.77
N ALA A 15 -9.03 -4.66 20.87
CA ALA A 15 -10.24 -4.40 20.07
C ALA A 15 -9.96 -3.62 18.77
N VAL A 16 -8.71 -3.21 18.52
CA VAL A 16 -8.34 -2.38 17.37
C VAL A 16 -7.78 -3.25 16.25
N PRO A 17 -8.34 -3.21 15.02
CA PRO A 17 -7.80 -3.96 13.90
C PRO A 17 -6.41 -3.46 13.55
N ALA A 18 -5.43 -4.37 13.46
CA ALA A 18 -4.04 -4.05 13.19
C ALA A 18 -3.86 -3.54 11.75
N PRO A 19 -3.30 -2.33 11.53
CA PRO A 19 -3.17 -1.74 10.21
C PRO A 19 -1.94 -2.27 9.46
N LEU A 20 -1.74 -3.59 9.38
CA LEU A 20 -0.54 -4.18 8.77
C LEU A 20 -0.34 -3.75 7.31
N GLY A 21 -1.42 -3.65 6.53
CA GLY A 21 -1.36 -3.17 5.15
C GLY A 21 -0.83 -1.73 5.05
N VAL A 22 -1.15 -0.87 6.01
CA VAL A 22 -0.63 0.50 6.09
C VAL A 22 0.88 0.47 6.34
N VAL A 23 1.31 -0.29 7.34
CA VAL A 23 2.72 -0.42 7.74
C VAL A 23 3.55 -0.96 6.57
N LEU A 24 3.09 -2.04 5.93
CA LEU A 24 3.76 -2.63 4.78
C LEU A 24 3.82 -1.65 3.61
N THR A 25 2.73 -0.94 3.31
CA THR A 25 2.71 0.03 2.22
C THR A 25 3.71 1.16 2.46
N ILE A 26 3.74 1.73 3.67
CA ILE A 26 4.66 2.82 4.04
C ILE A 26 6.12 2.36 4.02
N ALA A 27 6.41 1.09 4.29
CA ALA A 27 7.78 0.56 4.26
C ALA A 27 8.22 0.13 2.85
N VAL A 28 7.41 -0.69 2.18
CA VAL A 28 7.78 -1.39 0.94
C VAL A 28 7.69 -0.48 -0.27
N LEU A 29 6.65 0.35 -0.37
CA LEU A 29 6.47 1.20 -1.55
C LEU A 29 7.62 2.20 -1.75
N PRO A 30 8.06 2.98 -0.74
CA PRO A 30 9.20 3.86 -0.94
C PRO A 30 10.49 3.09 -1.20
N TRP A 31 10.67 1.91 -0.57
CA TRP A 31 11.82 1.05 -0.85
C TRP A 31 11.88 0.61 -2.31
N LEU A 32 10.75 0.16 -2.88
CA LEU A 32 10.64 -0.18 -4.30
C LEU A 32 10.95 1.00 -5.22
N VAL A 33 10.44 2.19 -4.89
CA VAL A 33 10.70 3.42 -5.66
C VAL A 33 12.19 3.77 -5.66
N LEU A 34 12.86 3.66 -4.51
CA LEU A 34 14.29 3.91 -4.40
C LEU A 34 15.09 2.89 -5.22
N ARG A 35 14.77 1.58 -5.11
CA ARG A 35 15.43 0.53 -5.90
C ARG A 35 15.20 0.66 -7.41
N ALA A 36 13.99 0.99 -7.83
CA ALA A 36 13.70 1.24 -9.23
C ALA A 36 14.50 2.45 -9.75
N GLY A 37 14.65 3.50 -8.92
CA GLY A 37 15.47 4.68 -9.25
C GLY A 37 16.97 4.42 -9.32
N GLU A 38 17.50 3.43 -8.58
CA GLU A 38 18.89 2.97 -8.68
C GLU A 38 19.18 2.28 -10.02
N ILE A 39 18.20 1.57 -10.58
CA ILE A 39 18.32 0.89 -11.88
C ILE A 39 18.23 1.90 -13.02
N ASP A 40 17.11 2.64 -13.09
CA ASP A 40 16.93 3.77 -14.00
C ASP A 40 15.87 4.70 -13.41
N ARG A 41 16.22 5.98 -13.29
CA ARG A 41 15.34 7.03 -12.79
C ARG A 41 14.01 7.14 -13.54
N ARG A 42 13.94 6.75 -14.81
CA ARG A 42 12.71 6.70 -15.60
C ARG A 42 11.69 5.70 -15.06
N PHE A 43 12.14 4.63 -14.39
CA PHE A 43 11.27 3.61 -13.82
C PHE A 43 10.93 3.82 -12.34
N ALA A 44 11.47 4.86 -11.69
CA ALA A 44 11.23 5.14 -10.27
C ALA A 44 9.73 5.32 -9.91
N SER A 45 8.90 5.75 -10.87
CA SER A 45 7.45 5.91 -10.66
C SER A 45 6.63 4.64 -10.90
N VAL A 46 7.21 3.60 -11.51
CA VAL A 46 6.49 2.35 -11.84
C VAL A 46 5.88 1.68 -10.62
N PRO A 47 6.57 1.54 -9.46
CA PRO A 47 5.99 0.92 -8.28
C PRO A 47 4.77 1.68 -7.74
N ILE A 48 4.78 3.01 -7.80
CA ILE A 48 3.66 3.86 -7.36
C ILE A 48 2.45 3.62 -8.25
N PHE A 49 2.66 3.59 -9.57
CA PHE A 49 1.58 3.36 -10.52
C PHE A 49 0.99 1.95 -10.39
N ALA A 50 1.84 0.93 -10.26
CA ALA A 50 1.42 -0.45 -10.05
C ALA A 50 0.59 -0.59 -8.77
N TRP A 51 1.08 -0.05 -7.66
CA TRP A 51 0.36 -0.04 -6.39
C TRP A 51 -0.99 0.70 -6.49
N PHE A 52 -1.00 1.89 -7.09
CA PHE A 52 -2.22 2.67 -7.24
C PHE A 52 -3.25 1.94 -8.10
N ALA A 53 -2.83 1.33 -9.22
CA ALA A 53 -3.69 0.54 -10.07
C ALA A 53 -4.29 -0.66 -9.30
N THR A 54 -3.47 -1.38 -8.52
CA THR A 54 -3.95 -2.49 -7.68
C THR A 54 -4.99 -2.02 -6.67
N VAL A 55 -4.70 -0.93 -5.93
CA VAL A 55 -5.60 -0.36 -4.92
C VAL A 55 -6.89 0.16 -5.56
N ALA A 56 -6.83 0.78 -6.74
CA ALA A 56 -8.01 1.27 -7.44
C ALA A 56 -8.89 0.12 -7.94
N VAL A 57 -8.30 -0.90 -8.57
CA VAL A 57 -9.05 -2.06 -9.08
C VAL A 57 -9.70 -2.82 -7.93
N LEU A 58 -8.92 -3.21 -6.92
CA LEU A 58 -9.42 -4.01 -5.80
C LEU A 58 -10.27 -3.19 -4.82
N GLY A 59 -10.04 -1.88 -4.75
CA GLY A 59 -10.84 -0.96 -3.94
C GLY A 59 -12.25 -0.74 -4.47
N LEU A 60 -12.45 -0.85 -5.79
CA LEU A 60 -13.76 -0.70 -6.43
C LEU A 60 -14.47 -2.04 -6.67
N ALA A 61 -13.72 -3.11 -6.91
CA ALA A 61 -14.26 -4.44 -7.17
C ALA A 61 -13.29 -5.53 -6.66
N GLY A 62 -13.43 -5.91 -5.39
CA GLY A 62 -12.69 -7.04 -4.84
C GLY A 62 -13.28 -8.38 -5.29
N PRO A 63 -12.46 -9.44 -5.37
CA PRO A 63 -12.92 -10.79 -5.69
C PRO A 63 -14.02 -11.23 -4.71
N GLY A 64 -15.10 -11.83 -5.22
CA GLY A 64 -16.19 -12.32 -4.37
C GLY A 64 -17.17 -11.24 -3.89
N GLY A 65 -17.08 -10.00 -4.40
CA GLY A 65 -17.95 -8.89 -4.01
C GLY A 65 -17.44 -8.10 -2.80
N ASP A 66 -16.25 -8.45 -2.29
CA ASP A 66 -15.61 -7.73 -1.20
C ASP A 66 -15.06 -6.38 -1.65
N VAL A 67 -14.98 -5.42 -0.73
CA VAL A 67 -14.39 -4.09 -0.97
C VAL A 67 -13.06 -4.02 -0.23
N LEU A 68 -11.94 -3.84 -0.95
CA LEU A 68 -10.62 -3.76 -0.32
C LEU A 68 -10.45 -2.49 0.55
N LEU A 69 -11.09 -1.39 0.15
CA LEU A 69 -11.07 -0.12 0.90
C LEU A 69 -12.46 0.20 1.46
N PRO A 70 -12.92 -0.51 2.50
CA PRO A 70 -14.13 -0.11 3.20
C PRO A 70 -13.95 1.27 3.84
N GLY A 71 -15.05 1.93 4.21
CA GLY A 71 -15.05 3.25 4.86
C GLY A 71 -14.47 3.22 6.28
N THR A 72 -13.19 2.91 6.41
CA THR A 72 -12.47 2.70 7.68
C THR A 72 -11.20 3.55 7.71
N TRP A 73 -10.71 3.84 8.92
CA TRP A 73 -9.49 4.64 9.09
C TRP A 73 -8.25 3.91 8.53
N GLN A 74 -8.23 2.58 8.53
CA GLN A 74 -7.15 1.79 7.96
C GLN A 74 -7.09 1.97 6.44
N SER A 75 -8.24 1.97 5.76
CA SER A 75 -8.32 2.20 4.32
C SER A 75 -7.88 3.63 3.98
N LEU A 76 -8.29 4.62 4.77
CA LEU A 76 -7.81 6.00 4.62
C LEU A 76 -6.28 6.09 4.81
N MET A 77 -5.75 5.48 5.87
CA MET A 77 -4.31 5.50 6.14
C MET A 77 -3.50 4.72 5.12
N LEU A 78 -4.02 3.62 4.57
CA LEU A 78 -3.36 2.86 3.52
C LEU A 78 -3.23 3.71 2.25
N PHE A 79 -4.31 4.39 1.87
CA PHE A 79 -4.32 5.24 0.70
C PHE A 79 -3.41 6.47 0.86
N VAL A 80 -3.62 7.25 1.93
CA VAL A 80 -2.85 8.47 2.18
C VAL A 80 -1.38 8.15 2.48
N GLY A 81 -1.12 7.10 3.26
CA GLY A 81 0.22 6.63 3.60
C GLY A 81 0.99 6.14 2.37
N GLY A 82 0.36 5.36 1.50
CA GLY A 82 0.98 4.89 0.26
C GLY A 82 1.29 6.02 -0.71
N VAL A 83 0.32 6.91 -0.98
CA VAL A 83 0.54 8.08 -1.83
C VAL A 83 1.66 8.96 -1.25
N GLY A 84 1.59 9.28 0.03
CA GLY A 84 2.59 10.12 0.72
C GLY A 84 3.99 9.52 0.68
N ALA A 85 4.14 8.25 1.08
CA ALA A 85 5.43 7.56 1.12
C ALA A 85 6.03 7.37 -0.28
N GLY A 86 5.22 6.97 -1.25
CA GLY A 86 5.64 6.82 -2.65
C GLY A 86 6.14 8.14 -3.23
N LEU A 87 5.37 9.22 -3.09
CA LEU A 87 5.77 10.54 -3.58
C LEU A 87 7.00 11.09 -2.85
N TRP A 88 7.15 10.83 -1.55
CA TRP A 88 8.35 11.19 -0.80
C TRP A 88 9.61 10.50 -1.37
N ALA A 89 9.53 9.19 -1.64
CA ALA A 89 10.64 8.43 -2.23
C ALA A 89 10.96 8.91 -3.65
N LEU A 90 9.94 9.16 -4.48
CA LEU A 90 10.13 9.68 -5.84
C LEU A 90 10.83 11.04 -5.82
N ARG A 91 10.44 11.93 -4.89
CA ARG A 91 11.11 13.21 -4.66
C ARG A 91 12.57 13.03 -4.23
N ARG A 92 12.88 12.02 -3.42
CA ARG A 92 14.25 11.66 -3.00
C ARG A 92 15.12 11.26 -4.20
N VAL A 93 14.64 10.36 -5.06
CA VAL A 93 15.33 10.00 -6.32
C VAL A 93 15.54 11.25 -7.19
N GLY A 94 14.58 12.17 -7.15
CA GLY A 94 14.63 13.46 -7.84
C GLY A 94 15.83 14.35 -7.46
N ARG A 95 16.16 14.39 -6.16
CA ARG A 95 17.11 15.34 -5.56
C ARG A 95 18.57 14.87 -5.52
N SER A 96 18.87 13.61 -5.85
CA SER A 96 20.24 13.06 -5.81
C SER A 96 21.15 13.55 -6.96
N ARG A 97 21.02 14.83 -7.35
CA ARG A 97 21.92 15.55 -8.27
C ARG A 97 22.92 16.37 -7.46
#